data_AF-A0AAN7FS48-F1
#
_entry.id   AF-A0AAN7FS48-F1
#
_cell.length_a   1.000
_cell.length_b   1.000
_cell.length_c   1.000
_cell.angle_alpha   90.00
_cell.angle_beta   90.00
_cell.angle_gamma   90.00
#
_symmetry.space_group_name_H-M   'P 1'
#
loop_
_entity.id
_entity.type
_entity.pdbx_description
1 polymer ?
#
loop_
_entity_poly.entity_id
_entity_poly.type
_entity_poly.pdbx_seq_one_letter_code
_entity_poly.pdbx_strand_id
1 'polypeptide(L)'
;MVARKFQVRHNDADFVVDYDTDDGFETLKFQLFSLTSVVPDDQKIIALDENRVLSDDSDLISVSERLRLVSVNDEVNEQPQPQSSSHVAGNDAASLMTDEELARILQAEEEVLMLQLHFAGGSTKYFEKQIRPDIDKVRMYEDPVYQQAARKTAPVDELEEKALVALAKEGNFEPSKVEQDHAFLLQLLFWFKKSFRWVNAPPCVVCGSETIYDDMGSPNDSESQYGASQVELYWCKICLKSTRFPRYNDPLKLLETRSGRCGEWANCFTLYCRAFGYESRLILDFRDHVWTECFSQLLGRWMHLDPCEGVYDKPLLYEKGWKKNLNYAIAISKDGVCDVTKRYTRKWHEVLPRRNIITEPALSALLATMTQECRRGISSQVLSELDKRDHMEREALERDLHSTDDASISLPGRQSGDKEWRKSRLELGSDSLSSSSCPVRKCVDEHVTRIYNAFCPVLSQFVKEENPKIKAIKALEFLQKILMDLKNTPFKLRKASIDSASNTIQAIVHQLLPSFAELLNALSLKSKAEPDGKVDICLAGDPVKTSLGLPVVLDALDDVIQNLKKIDNFVEDSLSLPLLKLNRIHSGFVRASGEELPVGIVVGLCMK
;
A
#
# COMPACT_ATOMS: atom_id res chain seq x y z
N MET A 1 -18.82 15.79 -36.15
CA MET A 1 -18.93 14.35 -36.50
C MET A 1 -18.69 14.15 -37.98
N VAL A 2 -17.44 14.37 -38.38
CA VAL A 2 -16.92 13.81 -39.63
C VAL A 2 -16.22 12.52 -39.21
N ALA A 3 -16.91 11.39 -39.34
CA ALA A 3 -16.31 10.09 -39.08
C ALA A 3 -15.43 9.71 -40.27
N ARG A 4 -14.14 9.47 -40.03
CA ARG A 4 -13.18 8.96 -40.99
C ARG A 4 -12.84 7.50 -40.69
N LYS A 5 -12.45 6.77 -41.73
CA LYS A 5 -11.94 5.41 -41.63
C LYS A 5 -10.47 5.40 -41.97
N PHE A 6 -9.63 5.02 -41.02
CA PHE A 6 -8.21 4.79 -41.25
C PHE A 6 -7.95 3.30 -41.42
N GLN A 7 -7.13 2.96 -42.41
CA GLN A 7 -6.52 1.64 -42.56
C GLN A 7 -5.10 1.70 -42.00
N VAL A 8 -4.88 1.12 -40.82
CA VAL A 8 -3.60 1.19 -40.12
C VAL A 8 -2.87 -0.15 -40.22
N ARG A 9 -1.68 -0.12 -40.81
CA ARG A 9 -0.78 -1.28 -40.90
C ARG A 9 0.20 -1.29 -39.74
N HIS A 10 0.27 -2.41 -39.02
CA HIS A 10 1.28 -2.66 -38.00
C HIS A 10 1.76 -4.11 -38.15
N ASN A 11 3.07 -4.31 -38.33
CA ASN A 11 3.66 -5.58 -38.76
C ASN A 11 2.99 -6.09 -40.06
N ASP A 12 2.65 -7.39 -40.12
CA ASP A 12 1.98 -8.03 -41.26
C ASP A 12 0.43 -7.98 -41.17
N ALA A 13 -0.13 -7.13 -40.32
CA ALA A 13 -1.57 -7.01 -40.10
C ALA A 13 -2.11 -5.60 -40.45
N ASP A 14 -3.31 -5.57 -41.05
CA ASP A 14 -4.05 -4.36 -41.40
C ASP A 14 -5.28 -4.24 -40.48
N PHE A 15 -5.42 -3.10 -39.82
CA PHE A 15 -6.53 -2.76 -38.92
C PHE A 15 -7.38 -1.65 -39.52
N VAL A 16 -8.70 -1.70 -39.32
CA VAL A 16 -9.62 -0.62 -39.72
C VAL A 16 -10.06 0.11 -38.46
N VAL A 17 -9.86 1.42 -38.43
CA VAL A 17 -10.16 2.29 -37.29
C VAL A 17 -11.19 3.33 -37.72
N ASP A 18 -12.37 3.29 -37.09
CA ASP A 18 -13.38 4.33 -37.20
C ASP A 18 -13.02 5.47 -36.24
N TYR A 19 -12.72 6.65 -36.77
CA TYR A 19 -12.21 7.80 -36.04
C TYR A 19 -13.10 9.04 -36.22
N ASP A 20 -13.53 9.68 -35.15
CA ASP A 20 -14.19 10.98 -35.24
C ASP A 20 -13.13 12.09 -35.28
N THR A 21 -13.17 12.95 -36.29
CA THR A 21 -12.19 14.04 -36.41
C THR A 21 -12.30 15.11 -35.33
N ASP A 22 -13.40 15.11 -34.56
CA ASP A 22 -13.54 15.96 -33.37
C ASP A 22 -12.70 15.44 -32.19
N ASP A 23 -12.27 14.16 -32.25
CA ASP A 23 -11.34 13.58 -31.29
C ASP A 23 -9.91 14.00 -31.66
N GLY A 24 -9.09 14.38 -30.68
CA GLY A 24 -7.70 14.78 -30.91
C GLY A 24 -6.77 13.59 -31.19
N PHE A 25 -5.56 13.84 -31.71
CA PHE A 25 -4.59 12.80 -32.08
C PHE A 25 -4.23 11.80 -30.97
N GLU A 26 -4.30 12.23 -29.71
CA GLU A 26 -4.17 11.35 -28.55
C GLU A 26 -5.21 10.22 -28.55
N THR A 27 -6.46 10.50 -28.92
CA THR A 27 -7.51 9.47 -29.03
C THR A 27 -7.17 8.41 -30.08
N LEU A 28 -6.57 8.82 -31.21
CA LEU A 28 -6.11 7.89 -32.24
C LEU A 28 -5.02 6.96 -31.69
N LYS A 29 -4.06 7.50 -30.92
CA LYS A 29 -3.00 6.68 -30.27
C LYS A 29 -3.60 5.66 -29.30
N PHE A 30 -4.57 6.03 -28.49
CA PHE A 30 -5.23 5.09 -27.57
C PHE A 30 -6.04 4.00 -28.30
N GLN A 31 -6.74 4.35 -29.38
CA GLN A 31 -7.42 3.35 -30.20
C GLN A 31 -6.43 2.37 -30.84
N LEU A 32 -5.31 2.86 -31.35
CA LEU A 32 -4.26 2.01 -31.91
C LEU A 32 -3.58 1.13 -30.86
N PHE A 33 -3.38 1.63 -29.64
CA PHE A 33 -2.88 0.80 -28.54
C PHE A 33 -3.82 -0.38 -28.27
N SER A 34 -5.14 -0.14 -28.28
CA SER A 34 -6.12 -1.21 -28.04
C SER A 34 -6.09 -2.33 -29.10
N LEU A 35 -5.63 -2.02 -30.32
CA LEU A 35 -5.55 -2.96 -31.44
C LEU A 35 -4.18 -3.61 -31.61
N THR A 36 -3.11 -2.90 -31.24
CA THR A 36 -1.71 -3.28 -31.56
C THR A 36 -0.86 -3.57 -30.34
N SER A 37 -1.32 -3.21 -29.14
CA SER A 37 -0.57 -3.28 -27.87
C SER A 37 0.70 -2.43 -27.80
N VAL A 38 0.94 -1.53 -28.77
CA VAL A 38 2.04 -0.54 -28.72
C VAL A 38 1.61 0.65 -27.87
N VAL A 39 2.29 0.91 -26.75
CA VAL A 39 1.91 2.00 -25.83
C VAL A 39 1.97 3.36 -26.53
N PRO A 40 1.04 4.31 -26.25
CA PRO A 40 0.96 5.60 -26.96
C PRO A 40 2.27 6.38 -27.05
N ASP A 41 3.09 6.35 -25.98
CA ASP A 41 4.38 7.02 -25.92
C ASP A 41 5.42 6.40 -26.88
N ASP A 42 5.25 5.13 -27.24
CA ASP A 42 6.13 4.37 -28.15
C ASP A 42 5.54 4.25 -29.57
N GLN A 43 4.42 4.93 -29.86
CA GLN A 43 3.77 4.88 -31.17
C GLN A 43 4.32 5.93 -32.13
N LYS A 44 4.91 5.47 -33.24
CA LYS A 44 5.27 6.31 -34.38
C LYS A 44 4.28 6.04 -35.53
N ILE A 45 3.35 6.96 -35.75
CA ILE A 45 2.28 6.83 -36.76
C ILE A 45 2.69 7.61 -38.02
N ILE A 46 2.72 6.94 -39.16
CA ILE A 46 3.17 7.47 -40.45
C ILE A 46 2.00 7.44 -41.44
N ALA A 47 1.65 8.59 -42.02
CA ALA A 47 0.74 8.66 -43.15
C ALA A 47 1.46 8.16 -44.41
N LEU A 48 1.00 7.04 -44.98
CA LEU A 48 1.74 6.33 -46.04
C LEU A 48 1.77 7.08 -47.37
N ASP A 49 0.70 7.79 -47.71
CA ASP A 49 0.61 8.49 -48.99
C ASP A 49 1.37 9.84 -48.98
N GLU A 50 1.62 10.40 -47.79
CA GLU A 50 2.35 11.66 -47.56
C GLU A 50 3.78 11.44 -47.04
N ASN A 51 4.11 10.20 -46.65
CA ASN A 51 5.35 9.81 -45.98
C ASN A 51 5.73 10.73 -44.81
N ARG A 52 4.73 11.13 -44.02
CA ARG A 52 4.83 12.10 -42.93
C ARG A 52 4.50 11.44 -41.59
N VAL A 53 5.32 11.70 -40.57
CA VAL A 53 5.02 11.31 -39.19
C VAL A 53 3.96 12.26 -38.63
N LEU A 54 2.90 11.68 -38.07
CA LEU A 54 1.84 12.42 -37.42
C LEU A 54 2.26 12.81 -35.99
N SER A 55 1.88 14.01 -35.59
CA SER A 55 2.10 14.58 -34.26
C SER A 55 0.81 15.23 -33.76
N ASP A 56 0.81 15.68 -32.50
CA ASP A 56 -0.36 16.27 -31.85
C ASP A 56 -0.90 17.51 -32.59
N ASP A 57 -0.05 18.22 -33.35
CA ASP A 57 -0.40 19.38 -34.19
C ASP A 57 -0.87 19.01 -35.62
N SER A 58 -0.97 17.72 -35.93
CA SER A 58 -1.34 17.26 -37.28
C SER A 58 -2.85 17.30 -37.51
N ASP A 59 -3.28 17.92 -38.60
CA ASP A 59 -4.70 17.99 -38.97
C ASP A 59 -5.19 16.66 -39.57
N LEU A 60 -5.75 15.80 -38.71
CA LEU A 60 -6.28 14.48 -39.06
C LEU A 60 -7.49 14.53 -40.00
N ILE A 61 -8.06 15.71 -40.27
CA ILE A 61 -9.11 15.87 -41.30
C ILE A 61 -8.51 15.72 -42.70
N SER A 62 -7.29 16.21 -42.90
CA SER A 62 -6.61 16.24 -44.20
C SER A 62 -5.69 15.05 -44.50
N VAL A 63 -5.33 14.26 -43.48
CA VAL A 63 -4.34 13.18 -43.57
C VAL A 63 -4.85 12.00 -44.42
N SER A 64 -3.95 11.33 -45.15
CA SER A 64 -4.27 10.10 -45.90
C SER A 64 -4.94 9.01 -45.06
N GLU A 65 -5.88 8.25 -45.64
CA GLU A 65 -6.59 7.18 -44.93
C GLU A 65 -5.69 5.98 -44.57
N ARG A 66 -4.51 5.85 -45.19
CA ARG A 66 -3.59 4.73 -44.98
C ARG A 66 -2.47 5.13 -44.03
N LEU A 67 -2.46 4.53 -42.85
CA LEU A 67 -1.45 4.78 -41.82
C LEU A 67 -0.57 3.56 -41.61
N ARG A 68 0.67 3.78 -41.17
CA ARG A 68 1.56 2.73 -40.67
C ARG A 68 1.97 3.08 -39.26
N LEU A 69 1.78 2.14 -38.34
CA LEU A 69 2.29 2.24 -36.99
C LEU A 69 3.64 1.52 -36.90
N VAL A 70 4.59 2.12 -36.21
CA VAL A 70 5.90 1.55 -35.88
C VAL A 70 6.14 1.75 -34.38
N SER A 71 6.59 0.71 -33.68
CA SER A 71 7.05 0.87 -32.30
C SER A 71 8.45 1.50 -32.31
N VAL A 72 8.64 2.55 -31.51
CA VAL A 72 9.95 3.22 -31.35
C VAL A 72 11.03 2.24 -30.86
N ASN A 73 10.66 1.14 -30.21
CA ASN A 73 11.60 0.11 -29.71
C ASN A 73 12.05 -0.90 -30.79
N ASP A 74 11.37 -0.99 -31.93
CA ASP A 74 11.68 -1.97 -33.00
C ASP A 74 12.72 -1.45 -34.02
N GLU A 75 13.12 -0.18 -33.98
CA GLU A 75 14.10 0.42 -34.92
C GLU A 75 15.57 0.03 -34.67
N VAL A 76 15.87 -0.92 -33.76
CA VAL A 76 17.26 -1.34 -33.46
C VAL A 76 17.82 -2.39 -34.44
N ASN A 77 17.00 -3.00 -35.31
CA ASN A 77 17.44 -4.06 -36.23
C ASN A 77 17.15 -3.77 -37.71
N GLU A 78 17.78 -2.73 -38.29
CA GLU A 78 18.15 -2.71 -39.72
C GLU A 78 19.07 -1.50 -40.02
N GLN A 79 20.35 -1.76 -40.31
CA GLN A 79 21.32 -0.78 -40.82
C GLN A 79 21.43 -0.87 -42.36
N PRO A 80 21.71 0.23 -43.10
CA PRO A 80 23.10 0.64 -43.36
C PRO A 80 23.42 2.16 -43.30
N GLN A 81 24.70 2.43 -42.99
CA GLN A 81 25.49 3.69 -42.85
C GLN A 81 25.53 4.66 -44.08
N PRO A 82 26.30 5.80 -44.05
CA PRO A 82 26.43 6.87 -43.05
C PRO A 82 26.50 8.29 -43.69
N GLN A 83 25.81 9.35 -43.22
CA GLN A 83 26.26 10.74 -43.46
C GLN A 83 25.86 11.74 -42.36
N SER A 84 26.90 12.32 -41.76
CA SER A 84 27.05 13.69 -41.23
C SER A 84 25.85 14.49 -40.68
N SER A 85 26.06 14.93 -39.43
CA SER A 85 25.98 16.33 -38.95
C SER A 85 24.91 16.71 -37.90
N SER A 86 25.43 17.41 -36.89
CA SER A 86 24.83 18.38 -35.96
C SER A 86 23.83 17.92 -34.89
N HIS A 87 24.33 17.96 -33.65
CA HIS A 87 23.68 18.38 -32.39
C HIS A 87 22.16 18.59 -32.35
N VAL A 88 21.47 17.96 -31.39
CA VAL A 88 20.88 18.60 -30.19
C VAL A 88 20.64 17.52 -29.12
N ALA A 89 20.96 17.85 -27.88
CA ALA A 89 20.88 17.00 -26.69
C ALA A 89 19.45 16.66 -26.27
N GLY A 90 19.24 15.41 -25.88
CA GLY A 90 18.15 14.93 -25.04
C GLY A 90 18.73 13.92 -24.05
N ASN A 91 19.05 14.39 -22.85
CA ASN A 91 19.56 13.54 -21.77
C ASN A 91 18.38 12.81 -21.13
N ASP A 92 18.27 11.51 -21.40
CA ASP A 92 17.69 10.53 -20.48
C ASP A 92 18.44 9.21 -20.64
N ALA A 93 19.68 9.20 -20.14
CA ALA A 93 20.45 7.99 -19.94
C ALA A 93 20.63 7.82 -18.43
N ALA A 94 20.00 6.79 -17.87
CA ALA A 94 20.27 6.33 -16.53
C ALA A 94 21.79 6.11 -16.40
N SER A 95 22.44 6.92 -15.57
CA SER A 95 23.89 6.92 -15.40
C SER A 95 24.32 5.63 -14.70
N LEU A 96 24.72 4.63 -15.48
CA LEU A 96 25.53 3.52 -14.99
C LEU A 96 26.80 4.12 -14.38
N MET A 97 27.08 3.81 -13.12
CA MET A 97 28.28 4.28 -12.45
C MET A 97 29.50 3.75 -13.22
N THR A 98 30.40 4.65 -13.63
CA THR A 98 31.58 4.23 -14.40
C THR A 98 32.55 3.44 -13.53
N ASP A 99 33.32 2.51 -14.11
CA ASP A 99 34.33 1.74 -13.37
C ASP A 99 35.35 2.65 -12.64
N GLU A 100 35.67 3.81 -13.22
CA GLU A 100 36.55 4.82 -12.61
C GLU A 100 35.89 5.50 -11.39
N GLU A 101 34.58 5.74 -11.44
CA GLU A 101 33.83 6.27 -10.31
C GLU A 101 33.70 5.24 -9.19
N LEU A 102 33.45 3.97 -9.51
CA LEU A 102 33.47 2.87 -8.55
C LEU A 102 34.84 2.74 -7.88
N ALA A 103 35.92 2.76 -8.66
CA ALA A 103 37.28 2.69 -8.12
C ALA A 103 37.59 3.83 -7.14
N ARG A 104 37.16 5.07 -7.46
CA ARG A 104 37.31 6.22 -6.57
C ARG A 104 36.51 6.08 -5.27
N ILE A 105 35.28 5.57 -5.35
CA ILE A 105 34.43 5.30 -4.18
C ILE A 105 35.11 4.28 -3.27
N LEU A 106 35.56 3.15 -3.82
CA LEU A 106 36.23 2.09 -3.06
C LEU A 106 37.54 2.57 -2.44
N GLN A 107 38.33 3.37 -3.15
CA GLN A 107 39.55 3.96 -2.60
C GLN A 107 39.25 4.89 -1.42
N ALA A 108 38.24 5.75 -1.54
CA ALA A 108 37.83 6.63 -0.43
C ALA A 108 37.38 5.84 0.80
N GLU A 109 36.69 4.71 0.61
CA GLU A 109 36.29 3.81 1.69
C GLU A 109 37.50 3.18 2.38
N GLU A 110 38.48 2.69 1.62
CA GLU A 110 39.73 2.11 2.15
C GLU A 110 40.53 3.14 2.96
N GLU A 111 40.66 4.37 2.45
CA GLU A 111 41.34 5.47 3.14
C GLU A 111 40.69 5.77 4.51
N VAL A 112 39.35 5.78 4.57
CA VAL A 112 38.61 5.99 5.82
C VAL A 112 38.81 4.84 6.80
N LEU A 113 38.77 3.58 6.34
CA LEU A 113 39.04 2.41 7.18
C LEU A 113 40.48 2.41 7.72
N MET A 114 41.45 2.81 6.91
CA MET A 114 42.84 2.97 7.32
C MET A 114 43.01 4.06 8.39
N LEU A 115 42.28 5.18 8.28
CA LEU A 115 42.25 6.22 9.31
C LEU A 115 41.61 5.73 10.61
N GLN A 116 40.57 4.87 10.54
CA GLN A 116 39.96 4.28 11.74
C GLN A 116 40.94 3.39 12.53
N LEU A 117 41.89 2.70 11.88
CA LEU A 117 42.92 1.92 12.58
C LEU A 117 43.84 2.77 13.47
N HIS A 118 44.00 4.05 13.13
CA HIS A 118 44.78 5.01 13.90
C HIS A 118 43.95 5.72 14.98
N PHE A 119 42.63 5.48 15.02
CA PHE A 119 41.70 6.07 15.97
C PHE A 119 41.75 5.31 17.30
N ALA A 120 42.67 5.71 18.18
CA ALA A 120 42.77 5.19 19.54
C ALA A 120 41.67 5.77 20.45
N GLY A 121 40.41 5.35 20.31
CA GLY A 121 39.37 5.85 21.23
C GLY A 121 37.90 5.67 20.88
N GLY A 122 37.49 4.56 20.24
CA GLY A 122 36.06 4.24 20.18
C GLY A 122 35.55 3.78 21.56
N SER A 123 34.49 4.39 22.10
CA SER A 123 33.93 3.96 23.38
C SER A 123 32.94 2.82 23.15
N THR A 124 33.45 1.58 23.09
CA THR A 124 32.63 0.35 23.03
C THR A 124 31.53 0.36 24.09
N LYS A 125 31.85 0.87 25.29
CA LYS A 125 30.89 1.05 26.40
C LYS A 125 29.77 2.03 26.07
N TYR A 126 30.06 3.14 25.38
CA TYR A 126 29.04 4.08 24.95
C TYR A 126 28.10 3.44 23.92
N PHE A 127 28.66 2.76 22.92
CA PHE A 127 27.87 2.09 21.89
C PHE A 127 26.97 1.01 22.48
N GLU A 128 27.51 0.18 23.38
CA GLU A 128 26.76 -0.82 24.13
C GLU A 128 25.63 -0.20 24.94
N LYS A 129 25.87 0.92 25.63
CA LYS A 129 24.85 1.64 26.42
C LYS A 129 23.66 2.11 25.57
N GLN A 130 23.87 2.42 24.29
CA GLN A 130 22.78 2.82 23.40
C GLN A 130 21.88 1.63 23.00
N ILE A 131 22.46 0.43 22.84
CA ILE A 131 21.74 -0.75 22.34
C ILE A 131 21.08 -1.55 23.46
N ARG A 132 21.74 -1.67 24.61
CA ARG A 132 21.29 -2.53 25.73
C ARG A 132 19.82 -2.29 26.13
N PRO A 133 19.31 -1.05 26.28
CA PRO A 133 17.92 -0.82 26.66
C PRO A 133 16.92 -1.43 25.67
N ASP A 134 17.24 -1.41 24.37
CA ASP A 134 16.37 -1.96 23.34
C ASP A 134 16.42 -3.48 23.26
N ILE A 135 17.51 -4.13 23.70
CA ILE A 135 17.54 -5.59 23.88
C ILE A 135 16.53 -6.00 24.96
N ASP A 136 16.52 -5.31 26.10
CA ASP A 136 15.59 -5.60 27.18
C ASP A 136 14.14 -5.32 26.76
N LYS A 137 13.91 -4.24 26.00
CA LYS A 137 12.61 -3.93 25.40
C LYS A 137 12.12 -5.04 24.46
N VAL A 138 12.98 -5.52 23.56
CA VAL A 138 12.60 -6.59 22.61
C VAL A 138 12.26 -7.90 23.33
N ARG A 139 12.90 -8.20 24.46
CA ARG A 139 12.53 -9.36 25.29
C ARG A 139 11.11 -9.27 25.84
N MET A 140 10.59 -8.06 26.10
CA MET A 140 9.20 -7.89 26.54
C MET A 140 8.20 -8.31 25.45
N TYR A 141 8.56 -8.23 24.18
CA TYR A 141 7.68 -8.65 23.07
C TYR A 141 7.47 -10.17 23.04
N GLU A 142 8.35 -10.93 23.69
CA GLU A 142 8.25 -12.39 23.79
C GLU A 142 7.33 -12.86 24.92
N ASP A 143 6.88 -11.95 25.79
CA ASP A 143 5.94 -12.27 26.88
C ASP A 143 4.55 -12.64 26.31
N PRO A 144 4.03 -13.86 26.60
CA PRO A 144 2.72 -14.29 26.11
C PRO A 144 1.55 -13.38 26.54
N VAL A 145 1.65 -12.73 27.71
CA VAL A 145 0.64 -11.79 28.22
C VAL A 145 0.60 -10.55 27.34
N TYR A 146 1.78 -10.02 26.99
CA TYR A 146 1.91 -8.84 26.12
C TYR A 146 1.37 -9.15 24.72
N GLN A 147 1.76 -10.30 24.17
CA GLN A 147 1.27 -10.73 22.86
C GLN A 147 -0.24 -10.98 22.85
N GLN A 148 -0.80 -11.58 23.91
CA GLN A 148 -2.24 -11.80 23.99
C GLN A 148 -3.00 -10.48 24.13
N ALA A 149 -2.47 -9.51 24.89
CA ALA A 149 -3.05 -8.18 25.00
C ALA A 149 -3.09 -7.47 23.63
N ALA A 150 -2.00 -7.53 22.86
CA ALA A 150 -1.94 -6.97 21.51
C ALA A 150 -2.93 -7.67 20.55
N ARG A 151 -3.01 -9.01 20.57
CA ARG A 151 -3.97 -9.73 19.71
C ARG A 151 -5.43 -9.37 20.02
N LYS A 152 -5.75 -9.07 21.28
CA LYS A 152 -7.12 -8.66 21.69
C LYS A 152 -7.52 -7.28 21.19
N THR A 153 -6.57 -6.40 20.88
CA THR A 153 -6.86 -5.03 20.43
C THR A 153 -6.94 -4.89 18.92
N ALA A 154 -6.37 -5.81 18.15
CA ALA A 154 -6.40 -5.80 16.69
C ALA A 154 -7.71 -6.44 16.14
N PRO A 155 -8.35 -5.84 15.12
CA PRO A 155 -9.57 -6.38 14.51
C PRO A 155 -9.20 -7.49 13.50
N VAL A 156 -8.79 -8.65 14.00
CA VAL A 156 -8.22 -9.76 13.20
C VAL A 156 -9.10 -10.13 12.01
N ASP A 157 -10.41 -10.32 12.21
CA ASP A 157 -11.34 -10.70 11.14
C ASP A 157 -11.39 -9.67 10.01
N GLU A 158 -11.35 -8.37 10.34
CA GLU A 158 -11.35 -7.27 9.35
C GLU A 158 -10.03 -7.21 8.58
N LEU A 159 -8.90 -7.44 9.26
CA LEU A 159 -7.58 -7.45 8.63
C LEU A 159 -7.39 -8.66 7.72
N GLU A 160 -7.85 -9.84 8.14
CA GLU A 160 -7.88 -11.05 7.31
C GLU A 160 -8.74 -10.84 6.06
N GLU A 161 -9.94 -10.27 6.23
CA GLU A 161 -10.81 -9.96 5.09
C GLU A 161 -10.11 -9.04 4.10
N LYS A 162 -9.54 -7.93 4.58
CA LYS A 162 -8.83 -6.95 3.73
C LYS A 162 -7.63 -7.58 3.02
N ALA A 163 -6.89 -8.47 3.70
CA ALA A 163 -5.74 -9.16 3.14
C ALA A 163 -6.15 -10.11 2.00
N LEU A 164 -7.19 -10.90 2.19
CA LEU A 164 -7.70 -11.81 1.17
C LEU A 164 -8.32 -11.06 -0.02
N VAL A 165 -9.08 -10.00 0.25
CA VAL A 165 -9.64 -9.12 -0.79
C VAL A 165 -8.54 -8.48 -1.63
N ALA A 166 -7.43 -8.08 -1.00
CA ALA A 166 -6.28 -7.52 -1.70
C ALA A 166 -5.65 -8.51 -2.68
N LEU A 167 -5.41 -9.75 -2.24
CA LEU A 167 -4.87 -10.82 -3.08
C LEU A 167 -5.84 -11.17 -4.21
N ALA A 168 -7.14 -11.23 -3.93
CA ALA A 168 -8.16 -11.52 -4.93
C ALA A 168 -8.27 -10.41 -6.00
N LYS A 169 -8.05 -9.13 -5.63
CA LYS A 169 -7.97 -8.02 -6.60
C LYS A 169 -6.77 -8.14 -7.54
N GLU A 170 -5.71 -8.84 -7.12
CA GLU A 170 -4.55 -9.18 -7.96
C GLU A 170 -4.77 -10.49 -8.75
N GLY A 171 -5.96 -11.09 -8.64
CA GLY A 171 -6.35 -12.31 -9.33
C GLY A 171 -6.05 -13.60 -8.56
N ASN A 172 -5.49 -13.51 -7.35
CA ASN A 172 -5.18 -14.68 -6.52
C ASN A 172 -6.31 -14.98 -5.53
N PHE A 173 -7.24 -15.86 -5.93
CA PHE A 173 -8.36 -16.32 -5.09
C PHE A 173 -8.03 -17.53 -4.22
N GLU A 174 -6.91 -18.20 -4.47
CA GLU A 174 -6.45 -19.37 -3.71
C GLU A 174 -5.02 -19.16 -3.20
N PRO A 175 -4.78 -18.09 -2.40
CA PRO A 175 -3.43 -17.75 -1.97
C PRO A 175 -2.88 -18.79 -1.00
N SER A 176 -1.58 -19.06 -1.10
CA SER A 176 -0.83 -19.87 -0.13
C SER A 176 -0.82 -19.20 1.24
N LYS A 177 -0.53 -19.98 2.30
CA LYS A 177 -0.42 -19.44 3.67
C LYS A 177 0.63 -18.32 3.77
N VAL A 178 1.74 -18.44 3.04
CA VAL A 178 2.82 -17.45 3.02
C VAL A 178 2.35 -16.12 2.40
N GLU A 179 1.58 -16.16 1.32
CA GLU A 179 1.00 -14.96 0.69
C GLU A 179 -0.05 -14.31 1.60
N GLN A 180 -0.90 -15.12 2.25
CA GLN A 180 -1.89 -14.63 3.21
C GLN A 180 -1.22 -13.95 4.40
N ASP A 181 -0.19 -14.56 4.98
CA ASP A 181 0.54 -14.00 6.12
C ASP A 181 1.28 -12.71 5.72
N HIS A 182 1.84 -12.65 4.50
CA HIS A 182 2.42 -11.42 3.97
C HIS A 182 1.38 -10.31 3.81
N ALA A 183 0.24 -10.60 3.16
CA ALA A 183 -0.82 -9.62 2.96
C ALA A 183 -1.43 -9.13 4.29
N PHE A 184 -1.59 -10.03 5.28
CA PHE A 184 -2.05 -9.67 6.62
C PHE A 184 -1.08 -8.71 7.31
N LEU A 185 0.24 -8.93 7.20
CA LEU A 185 1.24 -8.03 7.78
C LEU A 185 1.13 -6.61 7.21
N LEU A 186 0.85 -6.48 5.91
CA LEU A 186 0.64 -5.18 5.28
C LEU A 186 -0.66 -4.52 5.78
N GLN A 187 -1.75 -5.29 5.92
CA GLN A 187 -3.00 -4.75 6.49
C GLN A 187 -2.83 -4.34 7.95
N LEU A 188 -2.04 -5.08 8.72
CA LEU A 188 -1.69 -4.76 10.10
C LEU A 188 -0.93 -3.43 10.18
N LEU A 189 0.03 -3.18 9.27
CA LEU A 189 0.74 -1.90 9.15
C LEU A 189 -0.22 -0.74 8.88
N PHE A 190 -1.10 -0.87 7.88
CA PHE A 190 -2.03 0.19 7.51
C PHE A 190 -3.08 0.45 8.60
N TRP A 191 -3.57 -0.60 9.25
CA TRP A 191 -4.46 -0.46 10.40
C TRP A 191 -3.76 0.21 11.58
N PHE A 192 -2.51 -0.18 11.87
CA PHE A 192 -1.74 0.43 12.95
C PHE A 192 -1.59 1.93 12.71
N LYS A 193 -1.24 2.33 11.48
CA LYS A 193 -1.14 3.74 11.08
C LYS A 193 -2.42 4.54 11.29
N LYS A 194 -3.58 3.93 11.10
CA LYS A 194 -4.90 4.56 11.32
C LYS A 194 -5.33 4.53 12.79
N SER A 195 -4.87 3.54 13.56
CA SER A 195 -5.31 3.29 14.94
C SER A 195 -4.43 3.95 16.01
N PHE A 196 -3.17 4.26 15.69
CA PHE A 196 -2.22 4.90 16.60
C PHE A 196 -2.04 6.38 16.23
N ARG A 197 -2.03 7.27 17.23
CA ARG A 197 -2.04 8.72 17.01
C ARG A 197 -0.65 9.33 17.19
N TRP A 198 -0.26 10.16 16.24
CA TRP A 198 0.97 10.94 16.33
C TRP A 198 0.77 12.14 17.29
N VAL A 199 1.73 12.38 18.19
CA VAL A 199 1.66 13.48 19.18
C VAL A 199 2.87 14.39 19.05
N ASN A 200 2.63 15.59 18.54
CA ASN A 200 3.60 16.70 18.60
C ASN A 200 3.55 17.39 19.96
N ALA A 201 2.36 17.89 20.31
CA ALA A 201 2.01 18.40 21.62
C ALA A 201 0.67 17.77 22.05
N PRO A 202 0.54 17.28 23.29
CA PRO A 202 -0.71 16.74 23.79
C PRO A 202 -1.78 17.84 23.93
N PRO A 203 -3.06 17.56 23.63
CA PRO A 203 -4.13 18.50 23.95
C PRO A 203 -4.27 18.64 25.47
N CYS A 204 -4.77 19.79 25.93
CA CYS A 204 -4.94 20.05 27.35
C CYS A 204 -5.89 19.02 28.00
N VAL A 205 -5.47 18.40 29.10
CA VAL A 205 -6.28 17.40 29.82
C VAL A 205 -7.58 17.96 30.42
N VAL A 206 -7.68 19.28 30.61
CA VAL A 206 -8.85 19.92 31.22
C VAL A 206 -9.83 20.44 30.19
N CYS A 207 -9.35 21.14 29.15
CA CYS A 207 -10.21 21.82 28.17
C CYS A 207 -10.05 21.36 26.73
N GLY A 208 -9.15 20.41 26.44
CA GLY A 208 -8.91 19.86 25.10
C GLY A 208 -8.20 20.79 24.12
N SER A 209 -7.92 22.04 24.51
CA SER A 209 -7.27 23.04 23.65
C SER A 209 -5.79 22.74 23.41
N GLU A 210 -5.22 23.38 22.40
CA GLU A 210 -3.79 23.28 22.10
C GLU A 210 -2.91 23.74 23.28
N THR A 211 -1.75 23.12 23.38
CA THR A 211 -0.76 23.40 24.42
C THR A 211 0.58 23.77 23.78
N ILE A 212 1.41 24.46 24.54
CA ILE A 212 2.79 24.78 24.15
C ILE A 212 3.74 24.03 25.07
N TYR A 213 4.88 23.60 24.54
CA TYR A 213 5.94 23.03 25.36
C TYR A 213 6.36 24.04 26.43
N ASP A 214 6.51 23.56 27.66
CA ASP A 214 6.85 24.36 28.84
C ASP A 214 8.22 23.94 29.37
N ASP A 215 8.34 22.71 29.88
CA ASP A 215 9.59 22.19 30.46
C ASP A 215 9.61 20.64 30.50
N MET A 216 10.72 20.05 30.96
CA MET A 216 10.82 18.64 31.32
C MET A 216 10.44 18.42 32.80
N GLY A 217 9.53 17.49 33.04
CA GLY A 217 9.15 17.02 34.37
C GLY A 217 9.86 15.72 34.76
N SER A 218 9.95 15.48 36.08
CA SER A 218 10.32 14.15 36.59
C SER A 218 9.14 13.19 36.45
N PRO A 219 9.38 11.92 36.05
CA PRO A 219 8.38 10.87 36.13
C PRO A 219 7.86 10.70 37.55
N ASN A 220 6.55 10.53 37.71
CA ASN A 220 5.97 10.08 38.98
C ASN A 220 6.05 8.54 39.10
N ASP A 221 5.63 7.98 40.23
CA ASP A 221 5.74 6.53 40.49
C ASP A 221 4.95 5.69 39.47
N SER A 222 3.74 6.12 39.10
CA SER A 222 2.93 5.39 38.12
C SER A 222 3.48 5.49 36.71
N GLU A 223 4.05 6.64 36.32
CA GLU A 223 4.70 6.83 35.03
C GLU A 223 5.99 5.99 34.92
N SER A 224 6.78 5.97 35.99
CA SER A 224 8.03 5.21 36.09
C SER A 224 7.77 3.70 36.00
N GLN A 225 6.67 3.23 36.58
CA GLN A 225 6.26 1.81 36.51
C GLN A 225 6.08 1.33 35.05
N TYR A 226 5.67 2.21 34.14
CA TYR A 226 5.50 1.90 32.72
C TYR A 226 6.71 2.33 31.86
N GLY A 227 7.88 2.45 32.48
CA GLY A 227 9.14 2.71 31.79
C GLY A 227 9.29 4.13 31.24
N ALA A 228 8.53 5.11 31.74
CA ALA A 228 8.75 6.50 31.37
C ALA A 228 10.00 7.04 32.08
N SER A 229 11.05 7.32 31.31
CA SER A 229 12.28 7.96 31.82
C SER A 229 12.24 9.49 31.67
N GLN A 230 11.35 10.00 30.83
CA GLN A 230 11.23 11.42 30.50
C GLN A 230 9.74 11.79 30.45
N VAL A 231 9.40 12.97 30.98
CA VAL A 231 8.06 13.52 30.89
C VAL A 231 8.16 14.95 30.36
N GLU A 232 7.50 15.21 29.24
CA GLU A 232 7.40 16.55 28.69
C GLU A 232 6.18 17.25 29.31
N LEU A 233 6.35 18.48 29.77
CA LEU A 233 5.29 19.30 30.34
C LEU A 233 4.84 20.34 29.31
N TYR A 234 3.53 20.50 29.22
CA TYR A 234 2.88 21.36 28.24
C TYR A 234 1.90 22.31 28.91
N TRP A 235 2.04 23.60 28.64
CA TRP A 235 1.22 24.64 29.21
C TRP A 235 0.02 24.99 28.31
N CYS A 236 -1.18 24.99 28.87
CA CYS A 236 -2.37 25.44 28.16
C CYS A 236 -2.56 26.95 28.30
N LYS A 237 -2.61 27.67 27.17
CA LYS A 237 -2.84 29.13 27.15
C LYS A 237 -4.25 29.57 27.54
N ILE A 238 -5.23 28.65 27.53
CA ILE A 238 -6.64 28.96 27.81
C ILE A 238 -6.97 28.77 29.29
N CYS A 239 -6.77 27.57 29.83
CA CYS A 239 -7.13 27.26 31.21
C CYS A 239 -5.95 27.37 32.20
N LEU A 240 -4.74 27.67 31.72
CA LEU A 240 -3.53 27.85 32.55
C LEU A 240 -3.21 26.60 33.39
N LYS A 241 -3.47 25.42 32.82
CA LYS A 241 -3.13 24.12 33.42
C LYS A 241 -2.03 23.44 32.63
N SER A 242 -1.15 22.75 33.36
CA SER A 242 -0.11 21.91 32.80
C SER A 242 -0.65 20.53 32.41
N THR A 243 -0.21 20.03 31.27
CA THR A 243 -0.48 18.68 30.75
C THR A 243 0.84 17.92 30.68
N ARG A 244 0.84 16.68 31.16
CA ARG A 244 2.02 15.82 31.17
C ARG A 244 2.00 14.90 29.95
N PHE A 245 3.15 14.69 29.33
CA PHE A 245 3.35 13.73 28.25
C PHE A 245 4.53 12.80 28.59
N PRO A 246 4.26 11.72 29.35
CA PRO A 246 5.27 10.72 29.66
C PRO A 246 5.66 9.91 28.43
N ARG A 247 6.97 9.75 28.21
CA ARG A 247 7.54 8.95 27.11
C ARG A 247 7.65 7.49 27.54
N TYR A 248 6.55 6.75 27.45
CA TYR A 248 6.46 5.36 27.91
C TYR A 248 7.28 4.40 27.05
N ASN A 249 7.99 3.48 27.69
CA ASN A 249 8.70 2.39 27.01
C ASN A 249 8.00 1.03 27.18
N ASP A 250 7.06 0.88 28.12
CA ASP A 250 6.29 -0.35 28.28
C ASP A 250 5.26 -0.51 27.13
N PRO A 251 5.40 -1.56 26.29
CA PRO A 251 4.48 -1.81 25.18
C PRO A 251 3.02 -2.00 25.62
N LEU A 252 2.74 -2.57 26.79
CA LEU A 252 1.37 -2.73 27.29
C LEU A 252 0.73 -1.37 27.52
N LYS A 253 1.49 -0.40 28.05
CA LYS A 253 0.97 0.96 28.24
C LYS A 253 0.70 1.63 26.90
N LEU A 254 1.49 1.34 25.87
CA LEU A 254 1.29 1.87 24.52
C LEU A 254 0.05 1.29 23.82
N LEU A 255 -0.37 0.06 24.14
CA LEU A 255 -1.65 -0.50 23.68
C LEU A 255 -2.86 0.27 24.23
N GLU A 256 -2.72 0.84 25.43
CA GLU A 256 -3.74 1.67 26.09
C GLU A 256 -3.70 3.11 25.57
N THR A 257 -2.54 3.77 25.59
CA THR A 257 -2.42 5.19 25.21
C THR A 257 -2.60 5.42 23.71
N ARG A 258 -2.28 4.42 22.89
CA ARG A 258 -2.37 4.42 21.42
C ARG A 258 -1.83 5.70 20.78
N SER A 259 -0.80 6.29 21.37
CA SER A 259 -0.27 7.56 20.91
C SER A 259 1.17 7.79 21.33
N GLY A 260 1.89 8.59 20.55
CA GLY A 260 3.30 8.91 20.78
C GLY A 260 4.01 9.42 19.52
N ARG A 261 5.34 9.30 19.48
CA ARG A 261 6.20 9.62 18.33
C ARG A 261 6.89 8.35 17.82
N CYS A 262 7.87 8.47 16.93
CA CYS A 262 8.50 7.30 16.28
C CYS A 262 8.92 6.19 17.25
N GLY A 263 9.49 6.56 18.41
CA GLY A 263 9.82 5.65 19.51
C GLY A 263 8.67 4.73 19.93
N GLU A 264 7.56 5.33 20.37
CA GLU A 264 6.36 4.61 20.82
C GLU A 264 5.68 3.84 19.69
N TRP A 265 5.68 4.41 18.48
CA TRP A 265 5.10 3.80 17.30
C TRP A 265 5.82 2.50 16.92
N ALA A 266 7.14 2.54 16.74
CA ALA A 266 7.94 1.37 16.38
C ALA A 266 7.93 0.32 17.50
N ASN A 267 7.98 0.76 18.76
CA ASN A 267 7.89 -0.12 19.93
C ASN A 267 6.58 -0.93 19.93
N CYS A 268 5.44 -0.24 19.87
CA CYS A 268 4.13 -0.88 19.89
C CYS A 268 3.86 -1.71 18.63
N PHE A 269 4.25 -1.23 17.45
CA PHE A 269 4.08 -1.99 16.21
C PHE A 269 4.92 -3.27 16.18
N THR A 270 6.17 -3.22 16.66
CA THR A 270 7.02 -4.42 16.75
C THR A 270 6.41 -5.47 17.68
N LEU A 271 5.79 -5.07 18.79
CA LEU A 271 5.00 -5.98 19.62
C LEU A 271 3.85 -6.62 18.82
N TYR A 272 3.08 -5.85 18.05
CA TYR A 272 2.03 -6.42 17.21
C TYR A 272 2.58 -7.47 16.23
N CYS A 273 3.68 -7.18 15.54
CA CYS A 273 4.32 -8.14 14.63
C CYS A 273 4.71 -9.44 15.37
N ARG A 274 5.36 -9.33 16.53
CA ARG A 274 5.70 -10.51 17.36
C ARG A 274 4.46 -11.26 17.85
N ALA A 275 3.41 -10.54 18.23
CA ALA A 275 2.14 -11.10 18.70
C ALA A 275 1.42 -11.92 17.62
N PHE A 276 1.57 -11.58 16.34
CA PHE A 276 1.05 -12.36 15.22
C PHE A 276 2.05 -13.39 14.66
N GLY A 277 3.17 -13.60 15.35
CA GLY A 277 4.13 -14.65 15.03
C GLY A 277 5.19 -14.28 13.99
N TYR A 278 5.23 -13.04 13.52
CA TYR A 278 6.26 -12.58 12.59
C TYR A 278 7.61 -12.48 13.29
N GLU A 279 8.67 -12.99 12.66
CA GLU A 279 10.04 -12.70 13.10
C GLU A 279 10.31 -11.22 12.87
N SER A 280 10.61 -10.47 13.93
CA SER A 280 10.67 -9.01 13.88
C SER A 280 11.89 -8.45 14.59
N ARG A 281 12.40 -7.34 14.05
CA ARG A 281 13.48 -6.54 14.64
C ARG A 281 12.99 -5.12 14.89
N LEU A 282 13.38 -4.54 16.01
CA LEU A 282 13.35 -3.10 16.22
C LEU A 282 14.65 -2.52 15.65
N ILE A 283 14.54 -1.53 14.77
CA ILE A 283 15.69 -0.87 14.16
C ILE A 283 15.94 0.45 14.86
N LEU A 284 17.15 0.62 15.38
CA LEU A 284 17.62 1.83 16.04
C LEU A 284 18.56 2.61 15.11
N ASP A 285 18.10 3.75 14.61
CA ASP A 285 18.94 4.72 13.93
C ASP A 285 19.44 5.78 14.90
N PHE A 286 20.76 5.90 15.01
CA PHE A 286 21.43 6.81 15.95
C PHE A 286 21.19 8.29 15.62
N ARG A 287 20.58 8.60 14.47
CA ARG A 287 20.14 9.93 14.05
C ARG A 287 18.65 10.19 14.36
N ASP A 288 18.17 9.69 15.49
CA ASP A 288 16.84 10.01 16.05
C ASP A 288 15.68 9.53 15.15
N HIS A 289 15.71 8.24 14.80
CA HIS A 289 14.53 7.55 14.24
C HIS A 289 14.58 6.06 14.60
N VAL A 290 13.41 5.42 14.60
CA VAL A 290 13.28 3.99 14.84
C VAL A 290 12.15 3.43 13.99
N TRP A 291 12.28 2.17 13.58
CA TRP A 291 11.28 1.47 12.77
C TRP A 291 11.38 -0.05 12.98
N THR A 292 10.70 -0.83 12.16
CA THR A 292 10.61 -2.29 12.30
C THR A 292 11.13 -2.99 11.05
N GLU A 293 11.77 -4.15 11.19
CA GLU A 293 11.89 -5.12 10.09
C GLU A 293 11.10 -6.37 10.44
N CYS A 294 10.51 -7.03 9.44
CA CYS A 294 9.99 -8.39 9.57
C CYS A 294 10.61 -9.31 8.53
N PHE A 295 10.89 -10.57 8.89
CA PHE A 295 11.37 -11.55 7.92
C PHE A 295 10.18 -12.01 7.05
N SER A 296 10.27 -11.72 5.75
CA SER A 296 9.24 -12.13 4.78
C SER A 296 9.59 -13.51 4.25
N GLN A 297 8.79 -14.52 4.62
CA GLN A 297 8.93 -15.88 4.08
C GLN A 297 8.68 -15.92 2.56
N LEU A 298 7.85 -14.98 2.05
CA LEU A 298 7.58 -14.83 0.61
C LEU A 298 8.82 -14.35 -0.16
N LEU A 299 9.58 -13.40 0.40
CA LEU A 299 10.74 -12.81 -0.24
C LEU A 299 12.07 -13.49 0.16
N GLY A 300 12.05 -14.33 1.19
CA GLY A 300 13.25 -14.97 1.75
C GLY A 300 14.23 -14.00 2.41
N ARG A 301 13.79 -12.80 2.80
CA ARG A 301 14.65 -11.75 3.39
C ARG A 301 13.92 -10.87 4.40
N TRP A 302 14.70 -10.12 5.17
CA TRP A 302 14.18 -9.04 6.00
C TRP A 302 13.58 -7.92 5.15
N MET A 303 12.39 -7.49 5.53
CA MET A 303 11.61 -6.46 4.87
C MET A 303 11.44 -5.28 5.82
N HIS A 304 11.78 -4.10 5.34
CA HIS A 304 11.62 -2.84 6.05
C HIS A 304 10.13 -2.49 6.24
N LEU A 305 9.77 -2.00 7.42
CA LEU A 305 8.43 -1.53 7.79
C LEU A 305 8.56 -0.26 8.65
N ASP A 306 8.04 0.86 8.15
CA ASP A 306 7.92 2.10 8.93
C ASP A 306 6.45 2.33 9.32
N PRO A 307 6.05 2.06 10.58
CA PRO A 307 4.67 2.25 11.01
C PRO A 307 4.27 3.72 11.06
N CYS A 308 5.21 4.65 11.26
CA CYS A 308 4.90 6.08 11.29
C CYS A 308 4.52 6.60 9.91
N GLU A 309 5.11 6.05 8.87
CA GLU A 309 4.84 6.46 7.49
C GLU A 309 3.83 5.53 6.79
N GLY A 310 3.55 4.34 7.35
CA GLY A 310 2.72 3.33 6.70
C GLY A 310 3.40 2.73 5.46
N VAL A 311 4.74 2.75 5.45
CA VAL A 311 5.56 2.33 4.30
C VAL A 311 6.18 0.96 4.57
N TYR A 312 6.20 0.10 3.57
CA TYR A 312 6.87 -1.20 3.61
C TYR A 312 7.83 -1.34 2.43
N ASP A 313 8.90 -2.10 2.63
CA ASP A 313 9.92 -2.49 1.65
C ASP A 313 10.58 -1.35 0.83
N LYS A 314 10.61 -0.14 1.39
CA LYS A 314 11.33 1.02 0.83
C LYS A 314 12.47 1.47 1.75
N PRO A 315 13.56 0.70 1.88
CA PRO A 315 14.64 1.02 2.83
C PRO A 315 15.36 2.33 2.50
N LEU A 316 15.38 2.79 1.24
CA LEU A 316 16.00 4.07 0.88
C LEU A 316 15.12 5.29 1.20
N LEU A 317 13.96 5.11 1.87
CA LEU A 317 13.07 6.20 2.27
C LEU A 317 13.81 7.29 3.05
N TYR A 318 14.71 6.91 3.95
CA TYR A 318 15.40 7.84 4.82
C TYR A 318 16.51 8.60 4.08
N GLU A 319 17.39 7.91 3.36
CA GLU A 319 18.50 8.55 2.64
C GLU A 319 18.01 9.32 1.41
N LYS A 320 17.19 8.72 0.55
CA LYS A 320 16.73 9.35 -0.70
C LYS A 320 15.49 10.23 -0.48
N GLY A 321 14.48 9.73 0.22
CA GLY A 321 13.23 10.46 0.45
C GLY A 321 13.42 11.64 1.41
N TRP A 322 13.98 11.38 2.60
CA TRP A 322 14.16 12.40 3.64
C TRP A 322 15.48 13.16 3.54
N LYS A 323 16.41 12.73 2.67
CA LYS A 323 17.77 13.29 2.57
C LYS A 323 18.54 13.19 3.89
N LYS A 324 18.27 12.14 4.66
CA LYS A 324 18.84 11.94 5.99
C LYS A 324 20.29 11.45 5.90
N ASN A 325 21.17 12.11 6.64
CA ASN A 325 22.57 11.73 6.76
C ASN A 325 22.76 10.61 7.81
N LEU A 326 22.52 9.36 7.39
CA LEU A 326 22.65 8.17 8.25
C LEU A 326 24.11 7.95 8.73
N ASN A 327 24.25 7.28 9.88
CA ASN A 327 25.53 6.78 10.39
C ASN A 327 25.45 5.30 10.84
N TYR A 328 24.56 4.96 11.76
CA TYR A 328 24.36 3.61 12.29
C TYR A 328 22.87 3.30 12.33
N ALA A 329 22.46 2.22 11.66
CA ALA A 329 21.15 1.60 11.83
C ALA A 329 21.34 0.16 12.33
N ILE A 330 20.98 -0.08 13.59
CA ILE A 330 21.21 -1.35 14.28
C ILE A 330 19.89 -2.08 14.44
N ALA A 331 19.81 -3.29 13.93
CA ALA A 331 18.68 -4.20 14.10
C ALA A 331 18.79 -4.96 15.41
N ILE A 332 17.70 -5.04 16.15
CA ILE A 332 17.63 -5.67 17.47
C ILE A 332 16.44 -6.63 17.50
N SER A 333 16.70 -7.91 17.76
CA SER A 333 15.69 -8.97 17.85
C SER A 333 15.95 -9.87 19.06
N LYS A 334 15.01 -10.78 19.36
CA LYS A 334 15.21 -11.82 20.37
C LYS A 334 16.43 -12.70 20.07
N ASP A 335 16.78 -12.86 18.78
CA ASP A 335 17.81 -13.77 18.30
C ASP A 335 19.18 -13.09 18.15
N GLY A 336 19.27 -11.77 18.40
CA GLY A 336 20.54 -11.04 18.35
C GLY A 336 20.44 -9.62 17.82
N VAL A 337 21.62 -9.03 17.59
CA VAL A 337 21.80 -7.68 17.10
C VAL A 337 22.69 -7.66 15.85
N CYS A 338 22.31 -6.86 14.86
CA CYS A 338 22.99 -6.81 13.56
C CYS A 338 23.11 -5.36 13.07
N ASP A 339 24.22 -5.04 12.41
CA ASP A 339 24.33 -3.77 11.69
C ASP A 339 23.67 -3.91 10.32
N VAL A 340 22.57 -3.20 10.12
CA VAL A 340 21.79 -3.20 8.88
C VAL A 340 21.94 -1.89 8.11
N THR A 341 22.90 -1.03 8.49
CA THR A 341 23.09 0.31 7.89
C THR A 341 23.16 0.26 6.37
N LYS A 342 23.89 -0.71 5.81
CA LYS A 342 24.05 -0.92 4.37
C LYS A 342 22.74 -1.16 3.62
N ARG A 343 21.69 -1.65 4.29
CA ARG A 343 20.34 -1.79 3.70
C ARG A 343 19.73 -0.44 3.34
N TYR A 344 20.02 0.58 4.15
CA TYR A 344 19.35 1.88 4.16
C TYR A 344 20.14 2.98 3.43
N THR A 345 21.23 2.62 2.74
CA THR A 345 22.10 3.56 2.01
C THR A 345 22.59 2.96 0.70
N ARG A 346 22.80 3.81 -0.31
CA ARG A 346 23.61 3.53 -1.50
C ARG A 346 24.87 4.40 -1.56
N LYS A 347 25.09 5.21 -0.52
CA LYS A 347 26.17 6.19 -0.39
C LYS A 347 27.08 5.80 0.77
N TRP A 348 27.55 4.56 0.76
CA TRP A 348 28.37 4.01 1.85
C TRP A 348 29.63 4.84 2.11
N HIS A 349 30.33 5.25 1.06
CA HIS A 349 31.45 6.20 1.14
C HIS A 349 31.12 7.53 1.84
N GLU A 350 29.86 8.00 1.84
CA GLU A 350 29.46 9.19 2.62
C GLU A 350 29.13 8.83 4.08
N VAL A 351 28.55 7.64 4.30
CA VAL A 351 28.14 7.14 5.63
C VAL A 351 29.35 6.76 6.49
N LEU A 352 30.32 6.07 5.90
CA LEU A 352 31.48 5.52 6.60
C LEU A 352 32.32 6.59 7.36
N PRO A 353 32.62 7.78 6.81
CA PRO A 353 33.26 8.86 7.57
C PRO A 353 32.45 9.35 8.77
N ARG A 354 31.11 9.22 8.74
CA ARG A 354 30.23 9.61 9.86
C ARG A 354 30.19 8.56 10.97
N ARG A 355 30.78 7.38 10.73
CA ARG A 355 30.85 6.25 11.68
C ARG A 355 32.11 6.33 12.52
N ASN A 356 32.14 7.33 13.40
CA ASN A 356 33.31 7.68 14.21
C ASN A 356 33.15 7.39 15.72
N ILE A 357 32.10 6.67 16.14
CA ILE A 357 31.86 6.31 17.54
C ILE A 357 32.68 5.08 17.96
N ILE A 358 32.83 4.14 17.03
CA ILE A 358 33.51 2.85 17.21
C ILE A 358 34.06 2.41 15.84
N THR A 359 35.23 1.78 15.82
CA THR A 359 35.84 1.23 14.59
C THR A 359 35.01 0.05 14.06
N GLU A 360 34.93 -0.15 12.74
CA GLU A 360 34.15 -1.25 12.16
C GLU A 360 34.49 -2.66 12.71
N PRO A 361 35.77 -3.04 12.92
CA PRO A 361 36.09 -4.35 13.49
C PRO A 361 35.62 -4.51 14.94
N ALA A 362 35.77 -3.46 15.76
CA ALA A 362 35.32 -3.48 17.15
C ALA A 362 33.78 -3.50 17.25
N LEU A 363 33.07 -2.82 16.34
CA LEU A 363 31.61 -2.89 16.25
C LEU A 363 31.15 -4.31 15.91
N SER A 364 31.74 -4.92 14.88
CA SER A 364 31.43 -6.29 14.49
C SER A 364 31.64 -7.27 15.65
N ALA A 365 32.76 -7.16 16.37
CA ALA A 365 33.04 -7.99 17.54
C ALA A 365 32.06 -7.76 18.71
N LEU A 366 31.67 -6.51 18.96
CA LEU A 366 30.68 -6.16 19.98
C LEU A 366 29.31 -6.77 19.66
N LEU A 367 28.81 -6.58 18.44
CA LEU A 367 27.52 -7.10 18.00
C LEU A 367 27.50 -8.64 17.98
N ALA A 368 28.61 -9.28 17.59
CA ALA A 368 28.76 -10.72 17.66
C ALA A 368 28.66 -11.24 19.11
N THR A 369 29.32 -10.55 20.06
CA THR A 369 29.25 -10.88 21.49
C THR A 369 27.82 -10.74 22.02
N MET A 370 27.14 -9.63 21.72
CA MET A 370 25.76 -9.39 22.15
C MET A 370 24.79 -10.41 21.52
N THR A 371 25.00 -10.79 20.26
CA THR A 371 24.22 -11.82 19.58
C THR A 371 24.42 -13.19 20.23
N GLN A 372 25.66 -13.56 20.57
CA GLN A 372 25.95 -14.80 21.30
C GLN A 372 25.26 -14.83 22.68
N GLU A 373 25.18 -13.69 23.36
CA GLU A 373 24.45 -13.58 24.62
C GLU A 373 22.94 -13.82 24.44
N CYS A 374 22.33 -13.23 23.40
CA CYS A 374 20.91 -13.45 23.07
C CYS A 374 20.61 -14.90 22.72
N ARG A 375 21.56 -15.59 22.08
CA ARG A 375 21.41 -16.99 21.63
C ARG A 375 21.75 -18.04 22.69
N ARG A 376 22.07 -17.61 23.92
CA ARG A 376 22.44 -18.53 25.01
C ARG A 376 21.28 -19.48 25.34
N GLY A 377 21.53 -20.78 25.27
CA GLY A 377 20.53 -21.81 25.57
C GLY A 377 19.67 -22.24 24.39
N ILE A 378 19.90 -21.72 23.19
CA ILE A 378 19.28 -22.20 21.95
C ILE A 378 19.96 -23.52 21.51
N SER A 379 19.18 -24.44 20.91
CA SER A 379 19.69 -25.71 20.39
C SER A 379 20.67 -25.53 19.22
N SER A 380 21.62 -26.46 19.05
CA SER A 380 22.62 -26.40 17.98
C SER A 380 22.02 -26.37 16.57
N GLN A 381 20.89 -27.06 16.35
CA GLN A 381 20.20 -27.06 15.06
C GLN A 381 19.66 -25.65 14.71
N VAL A 382 18.94 -25.03 15.64
CA VAL A 382 18.39 -23.67 15.44
C VAL A 382 19.51 -22.64 15.31
N LEU A 383 20.60 -22.78 16.08
CA LEU A 383 21.78 -21.92 15.94
C LEU A 383 22.37 -21.99 14.52
N SER A 384 22.52 -23.20 13.97
CA SER A 384 23.04 -23.36 12.61
C SER A 384 22.14 -22.72 11.55
N GLU A 385 20.82 -22.74 11.72
CA GLU A 385 19.87 -22.11 10.81
C GLU A 385 19.94 -20.57 10.89
N LEU A 386 20.04 -20.03 12.12
CA LEU A 386 20.23 -18.59 12.35
C LEU A 386 21.56 -18.09 11.78
N ASP A 387 22.66 -18.80 12.04
CA ASP A 387 23.99 -18.42 11.54
C ASP A 387 24.03 -18.43 10.00
N LYS A 388 23.39 -19.42 9.37
CA LYS A 388 23.22 -19.48 7.92
C LYS A 388 22.45 -18.27 7.40
N ARG A 389 21.35 -17.90 8.06
CA ARG A 389 20.53 -16.75 7.67
C ARG A 389 21.29 -15.43 7.82
N ASP A 390 22.02 -15.24 8.91
CA ASP A 390 22.84 -14.05 9.13
C ASP A 390 23.95 -13.94 8.08
N HIS A 391 24.55 -15.07 7.69
CA HIS A 391 25.55 -15.09 6.63
C HIS A 391 24.96 -14.68 5.28
N MET A 392 23.81 -15.24 4.90
CA MET A 392 23.10 -14.87 3.67
C MET A 392 22.70 -13.39 3.67
N GLU A 393 22.26 -12.86 4.82
CA GLU A 393 21.94 -11.44 4.95
C GLU A 393 23.18 -10.56 4.76
N ARG A 394 24.32 -10.87 5.39
CA ARG A 394 25.57 -10.13 5.20
C ARG A 394 26.00 -10.10 3.74
N GLU A 395 25.96 -11.24 3.05
CA GLU A 395 26.29 -11.31 1.63
C GLU A 395 25.35 -10.47 0.76
N ALA A 396 24.04 -10.48 1.07
CA ALA A 396 23.07 -9.65 0.36
C ALA A 396 23.32 -8.15 0.60
N LEU A 397 23.61 -7.74 1.83
CA LEU A 397 23.91 -6.34 2.15
C LEU A 397 25.14 -5.81 1.42
N GLU A 398 26.19 -6.62 1.28
CA GLU A 398 27.37 -6.23 0.49
C GLU A 398 27.06 -6.16 -1.00
N ARG A 399 26.33 -7.14 -1.54
CA ARG A 399 25.97 -7.21 -2.96
C ARG A 399 25.08 -6.04 -3.40
N ASP A 400 24.10 -5.71 -2.59
CA ASP A 400 23.07 -4.72 -2.93
C ASP A 400 23.55 -3.26 -2.71
N LEU A 401 24.68 -3.08 -2.02
CA LEU A 401 25.22 -1.75 -1.66
C LEU A 401 25.48 -0.85 -2.86
N HIS A 402 25.95 -1.45 -3.95
CA HIS A 402 26.28 -0.76 -5.21
C HIS A 402 25.25 -0.99 -6.32
N SER A 403 24.08 -1.55 -6.00
CA SER A 403 23.02 -1.74 -7.00
C SER A 403 22.47 -0.39 -7.49
N THR A 404 22.31 -0.28 -8.81
CA THR A 404 21.71 0.87 -9.50
C THR A 404 20.20 0.75 -9.68
N ASP A 405 19.60 -0.38 -9.31
CA ASP A 405 18.16 -0.67 -9.55
C ASP A 405 17.24 0.37 -8.91
N ASP A 406 17.71 1.01 -7.85
CA ASP A 406 16.95 2.01 -7.10
C ASP A 406 17.11 3.45 -7.64
N ALA A 407 17.90 3.69 -8.69
CA ALA A 407 18.27 5.03 -9.14
C ALA A 407 17.07 5.86 -9.66
N SER A 408 16.06 5.20 -10.23
CA SER A 408 14.85 5.85 -10.78
C SER A 408 13.69 5.95 -9.78
N ILE A 409 13.84 5.44 -8.55
CA ILE A 409 12.75 5.40 -7.57
C ILE A 409 12.57 6.78 -6.92
N SER A 410 11.47 7.45 -7.24
CA SER A 410 11.00 8.63 -6.52
C SER A 410 10.38 8.22 -5.17
N LEU A 411 10.92 8.75 -4.07
CA LEU A 411 10.48 8.45 -2.71
C LEU A 411 9.97 9.72 -2.03
N PRO A 412 8.88 9.63 -1.25
CA PRO A 412 8.28 10.80 -0.62
C PRO A 412 9.17 11.37 0.48
N GLY A 413 8.98 12.65 0.76
CA GLY A 413 9.47 13.27 1.99
C GLY A 413 8.76 12.72 3.23
N ARG A 414 9.23 13.13 4.40
CA ARG A 414 8.65 12.72 5.67
C ARG A 414 7.24 13.28 5.85
N GLN A 415 6.32 12.41 6.23
CA GLN A 415 4.92 12.75 6.48
C GLN A 415 4.64 12.98 7.97
N SER A 416 5.31 12.25 8.87
CA SER A 416 5.15 12.40 10.33
C SER A 416 5.93 13.58 10.93
N GLY A 417 5.41 14.15 12.04
CA GLY A 417 6.07 15.24 12.76
C GLY A 417 5.63 16.64 12.35
N ASP A 418 5.92 17.62 13.22
CA ASP A 418 5.61 19.04 12.99
C ASP A 418 6.18 19.54 11.67
N LYS A 419 5.40 20.36 10.96
CA LYS A 419 5.78 20.89 9.64
C LYS A 419 7.05 21.73 9.70
N GLU A 420 7.18 22.58 10.72
CA GLU A 420 8.37 23.43 10.92
C GLU A 420 9.60 22.59 11.23
N TRP A 421 9.43 21.55 12.06
CA TRP A 421 10.49 20.60 12.40
C TRP A 421 10.98 19.84 11.16
N ARG A 422 10.07 19.31 10.34
CA ARG A 422 10.41 18.68 9.04
C ARG A 422 11.11 19.65 8.09
N LYS A 423 10.62 20.89 7.99
CA LYS A 423 11.24 21.94 7.16
C LYS A 423 12.67 22.24 7.61
N SER A 424 12.89 22.35 8.92
CA SER A 424 14.20 22.63 9.50
C SER A 424 15.24 21.55 9.20
N ARG A 425 14.78 20.30 9.00
CA ARG A 425 15.61 19.14 8.67
C ARG A 425 15.70 18.85 7.17
N LEU A 426 15.07 19.69 6.34
CA LEU A 426 14.97 19.50 4.88
C LEU A 426 14.28 18.18 4.48
N GLU A 427 13.45 17.63 5.36
CA GLU A 427 12.77 16.34 5.20
C GLU A 427 11.41 16.46 4.47
N LEU A 428 11.01 17.65 4.01
CA LEU A 428 9.72 17.85 3.33
C LEU A 428 9.61 17.10 1.99
N GLY A 429 10.74 16.76 1.35
CA GLY A 429 10.79 16.02 0.09
C GLY A 429 9.92 16.62 -1.03
N SER A 430 9.65 15.84 -2.07
CA SER A 430 8.57 16.15 -3.03
C SER A 430 7.26 15.56 -2.50
N ASP A 431 6.18 16.33 -2.50
CA ASP A 431 4.82 15.82 -2.25
C ASP A 431 4.34 14.89 -3.39
N SER A 432 5.09 14.81 -4.49
CA SER A 432 4.79 13.88 -5.58
C SER A 432 5.27 12.47 -5.20
N LEU A 433 4.33 11.62 -4.82
CA LEU A 433 4.33 10.25 -5.32
C LEU A 433 4.20 10.34 -6.85
N SER A 434 5.29 10.69 -7.55
CA SER A 434 5.32 10.55 -9.01
C SER A 434 5.27 9.07 -9.29
N SER A 435 4.07 8.60 -9.59
CA SER A 435 3.64 7.25 -9.91
C SER A 435 4.25 6.72 -11.22
N SER A 436 5.52 7.01 -11.50
CA SER A 436 6.17 6.59 -12.74
C SER A 436 6.54 5.11 -12.76
N SER A 437 6.60 4.45 -11.60
CA SER A 437 6.92 3.02 -11.44
C SER A 437 5.78 2.21 -10.84
N CYS A 438 4.54 2.61 -11.05
CA CYS A 438 3.40 1.81 -10.61
C CYS A 438 3.29 0.56 -11.50
N PRO A 439 3.42 -0.66 -10.92
CA PRO A 439 3.30 -1.89 -11.70
C PRO A 439 1.94 -1.92 -12.37
N VAL A 440 1.95 -2.28 -13.65
CA VAL A 440 0.73 -2.47 -14.42
C VAL A 440 -0.04 -3.63 -13.79
N ARG A 441 -1.21 -3.35 -13.20
CA ARG A 441 -2.04 -4.39 -12.58
C ARG A 441 -3.11 -4.83 -13.57
N LYS A 442 -3.27 -6.16 -13.71
CA LYS A 442 -4.43 -6.76 -14.39
C LYS A 442 -5.61 -6.71 -13.41
N CYS A 443 -6.49 -5.74 -13.57
CA CYS A 443 -7.74 -5.71 -12.79
C CYS A 443 -8.74 -6.68 -13.40
N VAL A 444 -9.27 -7.60 -12.58
CA VAL A 444 -10.32 -8.56 -12.98
C VAL A 444 -11.64 -8.11 -12.35
N ASP A 445 -12.42 -7.34 -13.09
CA ASP A 445 -13.69 -6.74 -12.64
C ASP A 445 -14.93 -7.55 -13.08
N GLU A 446 -14.77 -8.84 -13.42
CA GLU A 446 -15.89 -9.70 -13.86
C GLU A 446 -17.08 -9.67 -12.89
N HIS A 447 -16.80 -9.61 -11.59
CA HIS A 447 -17.81 -9.51 -10.53
C HIS A 447 -18.67 -8.24 -10.66
N VAL A 448 -18.10 -7.12 -11.09
CA VAL A 448 -18.83 -5.85 -11.30
C VAL A 448 -19.86 -6.02 -12.40
N THR A 449 -19.45 -6.53 -13.56
CA THR A 449 -20.37 -6.77 -14.70
C THR A 449 -21.48 -7.74 -14.32
N ARG A 450 -21.15 -8.83 -13.61
CA ARG A 450 -22.14 -9.80 -13.14
C ARG A 450 -23.17 -9.17 -12.19
N ILE A 451 -22.74 -8.29 -11.29
CA ILE A 451 -23.64 -7.56 -10.37
C ILE A 451 -24.58 -6.63 -11.16
N TYR A 452 -24.05 -5.82 -12.08
CA TYR A 452 -24.87 -4.92 -12.88
C TYR A 452 -25.87 -5.68 -13.76
N ASN A 453 -25.45 -6.76 -14.42
CA ASN A 453 -26.34 -7.60 -15.22
C ASN A 453 -27.46 -8.23 -14.39
N ALA A 454 -27.19 -8.57 -13.13
CA ALA A 454 -28.17 -9.21 -12.24
C ALA A 454 -29.29 -8.28 -11.76
N PHE A 455 -29.21 -6.97 -11.99
CA PHE A 455 -30.33 -6.05 -11.73
C PHE A 455 -31.40 -6.09 -12.82
N CYS A 456 -31.08 -6.47 -14.06
CA CYS A 456 -32.06 -6.56 -15.14
C CYS A 456 -33.26 -7.47 -14.77
N PRO A 457 -33.05 -8.73 -14.34
CA PRO A 457 -34.16 -9.60 -13.95
C PRO A 457 -35.00 -9.04 -12.79
N VAL A 458 -34.34 -8.37 -11.83
CA VAL A 458 -34.98 -7.75 -10.66
C VAL A 458 -35.92 -6.63 -11.11
N LEU A 459 -35.42 -5.69 -11.91
CA LEU A 459 -36.18 -4.53 -12.37
C LEU A 459 -37.32 -4.93 -13.31
N SER A 460 -37.09 -5.89 -14.21
CA SER A 460 -38.10 -6.43 -15.12
C SER A 460 -39.31 -7.04 -14.39
N GLN A 461 -39.11 -7.61 -13.20
CA GLN A 461 -40.21 -8.16 -12.42
C GLN A 461 -41.09 -7.04 -11.83
N PHE A 462 -40.51 -5.92 -11.41
CA PHE A 462 -41.26 -4.79 -10.86
C PHE A 462 -42.13 -4.08 -11.91
N VAL A 463 -41.70 -4.02 -13.17
CA VAL A 463 -42.49 -3.40 -14.25
C VAL A 463 -43.86 -4.07 -14.42
N LYS A 464 -43.97 -5.36 -14.05
CA LYS A 464 -45.21 -6.15 -14.16
C LYS A 464 -46.18 -5.97 -12.98
N GLU A 465 -45.80 -5.19 -11.97
CA GLU A 465 -46.56 -4.98 -10.73
C GLU A 465 -47.36 -3.66 -10.73
N GLU A 466 -48.46 -3.61 -9.96
CA GLU A 466 -49.16 -2.34 -9.71
C GLU A 466 -48.30 -1.38 -8.86
N ASN A 467 -48.28 -0.08 -9.20
CA ASN A 467 -47.42 0.95 -8.60
C ASN A 467 -45.92 0.57 -8.62
N PRO A 468 -45.36 0.27 -9.81
CA PRO A 468 -44.10 -0.44 -9.96
C PRO A 468 -42.91 0.35 -9.40
N LYS A 469 -42.90 1.68 -9.60
CA LYS A 469 -41.84 2.58 -9.10
C LYS A 469 -41.72 2.57 -7.57
N ILE A 470 -42.82 2.76 -6.85
CA ILE A 470 -42.81 2.87 -5.38
C ILE A 470 -42.44 1.52 -4.75
N LYS A 471 -42.97 0.42 -5.29
CA LYS A 471 -42.63 -0.94 -4.83
C LYS A 471 -41.15 -1.25 -5.07
N ALA A 472 -40.63 -0.96 -6.27
CA ALA A 472 -39.22 -1.15 -6.62
C ALA A 472 -38.28 -0.42 -5.65
N ILE A 473 -38.50 0.89 -5.45
CA ILE A 473 -37.66 1.71 -4.55
C ILE A 473 -37.64 1.12 -3.13
N LYS A 474 -38.82 0.83 -2.55
CA LYS A 474 -38.91 0.30 -1.18
C LYS A 474 -38.26 -1.08 -1.03
N ALA A 475 -38.40 -1.95 -2.03
CA ALA A 475 -37.79 -3.27 -2.00
C ALA A 475 -36.26 -3.20 -2.14
N LEU A 476 -35.74 -2.34 -3.01
CA LEU A 476 -34.30 -2.12 -3.17
C LEU A 476 -33.68 -1.46 -1.93
N GLU A 477 -34.35 -0.47 -1.31
CA GLU A 477 -33.92 0.13 -0.03
C GLU A 477 -33.89 -0.91 1.10
N PHE A 478 -34.85 -1.84 1.12
CA PHE A 478 -34.83 -2.94 2.09
C PHE A 478 -33.70 -3.95 1.82
N LEU A 479 -33.47 -4.33 0.55
CA LEU A 479 -32.33 -5.17 0.18
C LEU A 479 -31.00 -4.51 0.56
N GLN A 480 -30.86 -3.20 0.30
CA GLN A 480 -29.69 -2.43 0.67
C GLN A 480 -29.40 -2.54 2.17
N LYS A 481 -30.43 -2.43 3.02
CA LYS A 481 -30.32 -2.63 4.47
C LYS A 481 -29.80 -4.03 4.81
N ILE A 482 -30.35 -5.08 4.19
CA ILE A 482 -29.89 -6.46 4.41
C ILE A 482 -28.42 -6.64 4.01
N LEU A 483 -28.02 -6.09 2.85
CA LEU A 483 -26.64 -6.19 2.38
C LEU A 483 -25.68 -5.38 3.25
N MET A 484 -26.11 -4.25 3.82
CA MET A 484 -25.36 -3.52 4.85
C MET A 484 -25.21 -4.34 6.13
N ASP A 485 -26.26 -5.01 6.59
CA ASP A 485 -26.20 -5.90 7.75
C ASP A 485 -25.19 -7.04 7.51
N LEU A 486 -25.21 -7.66 6.33
CA LEU A 486 -24.21 -8.66 5.92
C LEU A 486 -22.79 -8.10 5.91
N LYS A 487 -22.58 -6.89 5.36
CA LYS A 487 -21.28 -6.22 5.32
C LYS A 487 -20.69 -6.01 6.73
N ASN A 488 -21.55 -5.75 7.72
CA ASN A 488 -21.16 -5.50 9.10
C ASN A 488 -20.93 -6.77 9.93
N THR A 489 -21.27 -7.95 9.42
CA THR A 489 -20.98 -9.24 10.07
C THR A 489 -19.62 -9.80 9.65
N PRO A 490 -18.94 -10.61 10.50
CA PRO A 490 -17.66 -11.22 10.16
C PRO A 490 -17.72 -11.95 8.82
N PHE A 491 -16.76 -11.69 7.94
CA PHE A 491 -16.85 -12.07 6.53
C PHE A 491 -17.04 -13.57 6.28
N LYS A 492 -16.48 -14.42 7.15
CA LYS A 492 -16.61 -15.90 7.12
C LYS A 492 -17.97 -16.42 7.61
N LEU A 493 -18.73 -15.60 8.33
CA LEU A 493 -19.99 -15.97 8.99
C LEU A 493 -21.18 -15.14 8.50
N ARG A 494 -21.04 -14.44 7.37
CA ARG A 494 -22.07 -13.54 6.86
C ARG A 494 -23.41 -14.23 6.70
N LYS A 495 -24.36 -13.76 7.49
CA LYS A 495 -25.73 -14.25 7.53
C LYS A 495 -26.65 -13.10 7.94
N ALA A 496 -27.71 -12.91 7.17
CA ALA A 496 -28.77 -11.98 7.49
C ALA A 496 -30.12 -12.68 7.36
N SER A 497 -31.05 -12.24 8.19
CA SER A 497 -32.30 -12.95 8.45
C SER A 497 -33.47 -12.06 8.12
N ILE A 498 -34.42 -12.59 7.36
CA ILE A 498 -35.66 -11.90 6.97
C ILE A 498 -36.83 -12.63 7.65
N ASP A 499 -37.49 -11.94 8.59
CA ASP A 499 -38.72 -12.44 9.19
C ASP A 499 -39.92 -12.19 8.27
N SER A 500 -40.80 -13.18 8.19
CA SER A 500 -42.02 -13.15 7.37
C SER A 500 -43.15 -12.31 7.99
N ALA A 501 -43.01 -11.86 9.24
CA ALA A 501 -44.17 -11.54 10.09
C ALA A 501 -44.39 -10.05 10.45
N SER A 502 -43.59 -9.07 10.00
CA SER A 502 -43.66 -7.72 10.60
C SER A 502 -44.09 -6.55 9.69
N ASN A 503 -44.07 -6.62 8.34
CA ASN A 503 -44.44 -5.46 7.50
C ASN A 503 -44.76 -5.81 6.03
N THR A 504 -45.59 -5.01 5.35
CA THR A 504 -45.97 -5.18 3.92
C THR A 504 -44.76 -5.27 2.98
N ILE A 505 -43.65 -4.60 3.33
CA ILE A 505 -42.41 -4.59 2.53
C ILE A 505 -41.64 -5.91 2.65
N GLN A 506 -41.63 -6.55 3.83
CA GLN A 506 -40.99 -7.86 4.02
C GLN A 506 -41.71 -8.93 3.19
N ALA A 507 -43.05 -8.90 3.15
CA ALA A 507 -43.84 -9.80 2.31
C ALA A 507 -43.52 -9.63 0.82
N ILE A 508 -43.36 -8.38 0.34
CA ILE A 508 -42.94 -8.08 -1.04
C ILE A 508 -41.56 -8.66 -1.33
N VAL A 509 -40.59 -8.50 -0.41
CA VAL A 509 -39.23 -9.01 -0.59
C VAL A 509 -39.19 -10.55 -0.53
N HIS A 510 -39.99 -11.17 0.33
CA HIS A 510 -40.18 -12.62 0.35
C HIS A 510 -40.76 -13.14 -0.98
N GLN A 511 -41.75 -12.45 -1.55
CA GLN A 511 -42.35 -12.80 -2.83
C GLN A 511 -41.35 -12.64 -3.99
N LEU A 512 -40.49 -11.62 -3.94
CA LEU A 512 -39.53 -11.28 -4.98
C LEU A 512 -38.16 -11.93 -4.81
N LEU A 513 -37.97 -12.68 -3.73
CA LEU A 513 -36.72 -13.38 -3.44
C LEU A 513 -36.22 -14.28 -4.60
N PRO A 514 -37.09 -14.98 -5.34
CA PRO A 514 -36.67 -15.69 -6.55
C PRO A 514 -36.08 -14.78 -7.63
N SER A 515 -36.58 -13.55 -7.77
CA SER A 515 -36.07 -12.56 -8.73
C SER A 515 -34.70 -12.01 -8.31
N PHE A 516 -34.35 -12.07 -7.03
CA PHE A 516 -33.03 -11.71 -6.53
C PHE A 516 -32.00 -12.84 -6.62
N ALA A 517 -32.36 -14.04 -7.08
CA ALA A 517 -31.46 -15.20 -7.10
C ALA A 517 -30.18 -14.96 -7.91
N GLU A 518 -30.29 -14.32 -9.09
CA GLU A 518 -29.12 -13.97 -9.91
C GLU A 518 -28.20 -12.96 -9.21
N LEU A 519 -28.79 -11.98 -8.52
CA LEU A 519 -28.03 -10.97 -7.77
C LEU A 519 -27.33 -11.58 -6.56
N LEU A 520 -28.00 -12.45 -5.81
CA LEU A 520 -27.39 -13.18 -4.70
C LEU A 520 -26.26 -14.09 -5.22
N ASN A 521 -26.48 -14.81 -6.32
CA ASN A 521 -25.44 -15.64 -6.94
C ASN A 521 -24.25 -14.83 -7.44
N ALA A 522 -24.46 -13.63 -8.00
CA ALA A 522 -23.38 -12.71 -8.39
C ALA A 522 -22.52 -12.29 -7.19
N LEU A 523 -23.12 -12.21 -6.00
CA LEU A 523 -22.45 -11.90 -4.73
C LEU A 523 -21.91 -13.13 -4.00
N SER A 524 -22.01 -14.33 -4.59
CA SER A 524 -21.70 -15.60 -3.90
C SER A 524 -22.51 -15.80 -2.61
N LEU A 525 -23.75 -15.32 -2.60
CA LEU A 525 -24.76 -15.48 -1.55
C LEU A 525 -25.88 -16.41 -2.03
N LYS A 526 -26.59 -17.02 -1.08
CA LYS A 526 -27.80 -17.81 -1.33
C LYS A 526 -28.86 -17.52 -0.28
N SER A 527 -30.11 -17.73 -0.66
CA SER A 527 -31.23 -17.74 0.28
C SER A 527 -31.55 -19.17 0.74
N LYS A 528 -31.89 -19.33 2.01
CA LYS A 528 -32.33 -20.59 2.62
C LYS A 528 -33.58 -20.32 3.46
N ALA A 529 -34.65 -21.05 3.19
CA ALA A 529 -35.84 -21.02 4.02
C ALA A 529 -35.63 -21.89 5.27
N GLU A 530 -35.98 -21.35 6.43
CA GLU A 530 -35.98 -22.05 7.71
C GLU A 530 -37.40 -22.56 8.06
N PRO A 531 -37.54 -23.59 8.91
CA PRO A 531 -38.81 -24.24 9.21
C PRO A 531 -39.86 -23.34 9.88
N ASP A 532 -39.43 -22.24 10.50
CA ASP A 532 -40.25 -21.21 11.15
C ASP A 532 -40.83 -20.18 10.17
N GLY A 533 -40.58 -20.34 8.86
CA GLY A 533 -41.03 -19.42 7.81
C GLY A 533 -40.10 -18.22 7.61
N LYS A 534 -38.95 -18.20 8.29
CA LYS A 534 -37.90 -17.20 8.12
C LYS A 534 -37.04 -17.52 6.91
N VAL A 535 -36.48 -16.50 6.26
CA VAL A 535 -35.52 -16.70 5.16
C VAL A 535 -34.18 -16.09 5.53
N ASP A 536 -33.14 -16.90 5.47
CA ASP A 536 -31.77 -16.47 5.72
C ASP A 536 -31.02 -16.29 4.41
N ILE A 537 -30.38 -15.13 4.24
CA ILE A 537 -29.37 -14.89 3.21
C ILE A 537 -28.01 -15.17 3.83
N CYS A 538 -27.27 -16.13 3.26
CA CYS A 538 -25.98 -16.58 3.77
C CYS A 538 -24.99 -16.84 2.64
N LEU A 539 -23.72 -17.05 2.99
CA LEU A 539 -22.66 -17.41 2.05
C LEU A 539 -23.02 -18.66 1.23
N ALA A 540 -22.88 -18.59 -0.09
CA ALA A 540 -23.03 -19.72 -1.00
C ALA A 540 -21.69 -20.41 -1.33
N GLY A 541 -20.58 -19.68 -1.19
CA GLY A 541 -19.24 -20.16 -1.50
C GLY A 541 -18.16 -19.35 -0.78
N ASP A 542 -17.08 -19.05 -1.49
CA ASP A 542 -15.94 -18.29 -0.97
C ASP A 542 -16.37 -16.90 -0.46
N PRO A 543 -16.17 -16.60 0.84
CA PRO A 543 -16.57 -15.32 1.44
C PRO A 543 -15.84 -14.12 0.83
N VAL A 544 -14.65 -14.31 0.25
CA VAL A 544 -13.87 -13.22 -0.38
C VAL A 544 -14.61 -12.65 -1.60
N LYS A 545 -15.30 -13.50 -2.37
CA LYS A 545 -16.13 -13.06 -3.50
C LYS A 545 -17.30 -12.18 -3.04
N THR A 546 -17.91 -12.53 -1.91
CA THR A 546 -18.92 -11.67 -1.28
C THR A 546 -18.33 -10.36 -0.80
N SER A 547 -17.15 -10.37 -0.17
CA SER A 547 -16.43 -9.16 0.26
C SER A 547 -16.08 -8.21 -0.89
N LEU A 548 -15.70 -8.75 -2.05
CA LEU A 548 -15.48 -7.98 -3.28
C LEU A 548 -16.78 -7.38 -3.81
N GLY A 549 -17.86 -8.18 -3.85
CA GLY A 549 -19.12 -7.78 -4.44
C GLY A 549 -19.94 -6.80 -3.59
N LEU A 550 -19.88 -6.88 -2.26
CA LEU A 550 -20.72 -6.07 -1.36
C LEU A 550 -20.57 -4.55 -1.54
N PRO A 551 -19.34 -3.98 -1.58
CA PRO A 551 -19.18 -2.55 -1.87
C PRO A 551 -19.75 -2.15 -3.23
N VAL A 552 -19.58 -3.01 -4.24
CA VAL A 552 -20.01 -2.75 -5.63
C VAL A 552 -21.53 -2.75 -5.74
N VAL A 553 -22.22 -3.73 -5.15
CA VAL A 553 -23.69 -3.80 -5.20
C VAL A 553 -24.35 -2.72 -4.36
N LEU A 554 -23.74 -2.29 -3.25
CA LEU A 554 -24.28 -1.20 -2.44
C LEU A 554 -24.24 0.12 -3.19
N ASP A 555 -23.12 0.42 -3.87
CA ASP A 555 -22.99 1.58 -4.76
C ASP A 555 -23.95 1.50 -5.95
N ALA A 556 -24.03 0.34 -6.61
CA ALA A 556 -24.97 0.11 -7.70
C ALA A 556 -26.44 0.26 -7.26
N LEU A 557 -26.80 -0.19 -6.05
CA LEU A 557 -28.13 0.01 -5.48
C LEU A 557 -28.44 1.49 -5.29
N ASP A 558 -27.51 2.27 -4.76
CA ASP A 558 -27.68 3.72 -4.60
C ASP A 558 -27.91 4.39 -5.96
N ASP A 559 -27.08 4.06 -6.97
CA ASP A 559 -27.21 4.56 -8.34
C ASP A 559 -28.60 4.21 -8.94
N VAL A 560 -29.00 2.94 -8.85
CA VAL A 560 -30.30 2.46 -9.38
C VAL A 560 -31.48 3.13 -8.67
N ILE A 561 -31.46 3.22 -7.34
CA ILE A 561 -32.52 3.87 -6.54
C ILE A 561 -32.64 5.35 -6.91
N GLN A 562 -31.52 6.07 -7.04
CA GLN A 562 -31.52 7.48 -7.44
C GLN A 562 -32.09 7.67 -8.85
N ASN A 563 -31.73 6.80 -9.79
CA ASN A 563 -32.26 6.87 -11.15
C ASN A 563 -33.76 6.54 -11.21
N LEU A 564 -34.22 5.52 -10.47
CA LEU A 564 -35.66 5.22 -10.35
C LEU A 564 -36.45 6.39 -9.76
N LYS A 565 -35.88 7.13 -8.79
CA LYS A 565 -36.51 8.33 -8.22
C LYS A 565 -36.72 9.42 -9.29
N LYS A 566 -35.81 9.57 -10.25
CA LYS A 566 -35.85 10.56 -11.34
C LYS A 566 -36.78 10.21 -12.50
N ILE A 567 -37.09 8.93 -12.73
CA ILE A 567 -37.94 8.49 -13.85
C ILE A 567 -39.41 8.76 -13.53
N ASP A 568 -40.14 9.43 -14.42
CA ASP A 568 -41.56 9.74 -14.22
C ASP A 568 -42.46 8.50 -14.34
N ASN A 569 -42.29 7.71 -15.41
CA ASN A 569 -43.03 6.47 -15.66
C ASN A 569 -42.06 5.29 -15.78
N PHE A 570 -42.16 4.32 -14.86
CA PHE A 570 -41.34 3.11 -14.88
C PHE A 570 -42.05 2.01 -15.67
N VAL A 571 -41.64 1.82 -16.93
CA VAL A 571 -42.21 0.87 -17.90
C VAL A 571 -41.09 0.03 -18.56
N GLU A 572 -41.44 -0.96 -19.38
CA GLU A 572 -40.48 -1.91 -19.96
C GLU A 572 -39.39 -1.21 -20.80
N ASP A 573 -39.75 -0.17 -21.54
CA ASP A 573 -38.81 0.67 -22.29
C ASP A 573 -37.80 1.41 -21.39
N SER A 574 -38.15 1.66 -20.12
CA SER A 574 -37.26 2.32 -19.15
C SER A 574 -36.07 1.43 -18.75
N LEU A 575 -36.13 0.12 -19.01
CA LEU A 575 -35.04 -0.83 -18.76
C LEU A 575 -33.86 -0.66 -19.75
N SER A 576 -34.06 0.12 -20.84
CA SER A 576 -33.08 0.37 -21.90
C SER A 576 -32.25 1.67 -21.76
N LEU A 577 -32.62 2.56 -20.83
CA LEU A 577 -31.89 3.78 -20.44
C LEU A 577 -30.84 3.47 -19.35
N PRO A 578 -29.87 4.36 -19.01
CA PRO A 578 -28.58 3.99 -18.40
C PRO A 578 -28.68 3.69 -16.89
N LEU A 579 -29.65 2.86 -16.50
CA LEU A 579 -29.81 2.31 -15.16
C LEU A 579 -28.64 1.39 -14.81
N LEU A 580 -28.01 0.79 -15.82
CA LEU A 580 -26.95 -0.20 -15.66
C LEU A 580 -25.81 0.17 -16.62
N LYS A 581 -24.61 0.36 -16.06
CA LYS A 581 -23.35 0.62 -16.80
C LYS A 581 -22.92 -0.66 -17.53
N LEU A 582 -23.73 -1.15 -18.48
CA LEU A 582 -23.64 -2.48 -19.11
C LEU A 582 -22.44 -2.67 -20.05
N ASN A 583 -21.72 -1.59 -20.40
CA ASN A 583 -20.60 -1.59 -21.35
C ASN A 583 -19.24 -1.27 -20.70
N ARG A 584 -18.97 -1.80 -19.52
CA ARG A 584 -17.65 -1.64 -18.88
C ARG A 584 -16.68 -2.72 -19.38
N ILE A 585 -15.50 -2.30 -19.85
CA ILE A 585 -14.37 -3.19 -20.14
C ILE A 585 -14.00 -3.92 -18.83
N HIS A 586 -14.15 -5.24 -18.82
CA HIS A 586 -14.11 -6.09 -17.61
C HIS A 586 -12.72 -6.64 -17.26
N SER A 587 -11.72 -6.32 -18.09
CA SER A 587 -10.32 -6.67 -17.88
C SER A 587 -9.43 -5.72 -18.65
N GLY A 588 -8.44 -5.15 -17.97
CA GLY A 588 -7.48 -4.23 -18.57
C GLY A 588 -6.25 -4.04 -17.69
N PHE A 589 -5.23 -3.45 -18.27
CA PHE A 589 -4.00 -3.08 -17.61
C PHE A 589 -4.13 -1.65 -17.10
N VAL A 590 -4.15 -1.45 -15.77
CA VAL A 590 -4.27 -0.12 -15.17
C VAL A 590 -2.97 0.26 -14.47
N ARG A 591 -2.47 1.48 -14.73
CA ARG A 591 -1.44 2.11 -13.90
C ARG A 591 -2.07 2.46 -12.55
N ALA A 592 -1.80 1.65 -11.53
CA ALA A 592 -2.32 1.91 -10.19
C ALA A 592 -1.72 3.21 -9.63
N SER A 593 -2.51 4.24 -9.28
CA SER A 593 -1.98 5.36 -8.49
C SER A 593 -1.57 4.82 -7.11
N GLY A 594 -0.36 5.16 -6.66
CA GLY A 594 0.29 4.53 -5.51
C GLY A 594 -0.48 4.53 -4.18
N GLU A 595 -0.02 3.62 -3.32
CA GLU A 595 -0.12 3.65 -1.85
C GLU A 595 -1.52 3.69 -1.23
N GLU A 596 -2.35 2.73 -1.61
CA GLU A 596 -3.27 1.98 -0.75
C GLU A 596 -3.80 0.86 -1.64
N LEU A 597 -3.93 -0.38 -1.16
CA LEU A 597 -4.82 -1.32 -1.85
C LEU A 597 -6.17 -0.62 -1.93
N PRO A 598 -6.73 -0.36 -3.13
CA PRO A 598 -7.75 0.66 -3.28
C PRO A 598 -8.93 0.33 -2.37
N VAL A 599 -9.12 1.12 -1.31
CA VAL A 599 -10.36 1.15 -0.54
C VAL A 599 -11.26 2.11 -1.30
N GLY A 600 -11.92 1.57 -2.31
CA GLY A 600 -12.72 2.34 -3.25
C GLY A 600 -12.84 1.60 -4.56
N ILE A 601 -13.97 1.80 -5.23
CA ILE A 601 -14.15 1.38 -6.61
C ILE A 601 -13.09 2.12 -7.41
N VAL A 602 -12.26 1.39 -8.17
CA VAL A 602 -11.57 2.01 -9.32
C VAL A 602 -12.70 2.33 -10.28
N VAL A 603 -13.32 3.49 -10.10
CA VAL A 603 -14.20 4.03 -11.10
C VAL A 603 -13.24 4.55 -12.14
N GLY A 604 -13.09 3.81 -13.23
CA GLY A 604 -12.82 4.43 -14.51
C GLY A 604 -13.98 5.38 -14.79
N LEU A 605 -13.91 6.57 -14.21
CA LEU A 605 -14.68 7.76 -14.53
C LEU A 605 -13.58 8.75 -14.91
N CYS A 606 -13.58 9.37 -16.09
CA CYS A 606 -14.70 10.03 -16.72
C CYS A 606 -14.37 10.24 -18.21
N MET A 607 -15.35 10.02 -19.11
CA MET A 607 -16.14 11.06 -19.82
C MET A 607 -15.39 11.63 -21.04
N LYS A 608 -16.02 11.76 -22.21
CA LYS A 608 -17.43 12.05 -22.50
C LYS A 608 -17.83 11.48 -23.85
#